data_AF-A0A2Z3JK02-F1
#
_entry.id   AF-A0A2Z3JK02-F1
#
_cell.length_a   1.000
_cell.length_b   1.000
_cell.length_c   1.000
_cell.angle_alpha   90.00
_cell.angle_beta   90.00
_cell.angle_gamma   90.00
#
_symmetry.space_group_name_H-M   'P 1'
#
loop_
_entity.id
_entity.type
_entity.pdbx_description
1 polymer ?
#
loop_
_entity_poly.entity_id
_entity_poly.type
_entity_poly.pdbx_seq_one_letter_code
_entity_poly.pdbx_strand_id
1 'polypeptide(L)'
;MIPPSLFHISIKSWSRRVFCLCFARAHPEHAVYSVFGVIQLILFVLSWQVNLSGSGRGLTMGRMSAEPLSPAEAGALLRRRREARGLSQEQVAAALGLRSANYLSYLETGKVNLARSKYLGPLAELLSLSAEDVQAVAPALRLSLSPAPDMPRALREAVEEYGDKFPELRDPGWQETLAGARFRGGGPETPEDWLDYYRFIRRYTKPRRDG
;
A
#
# COMPACT_ATOMS: atom_id res chain seq x y z
N MET A 1 41.79 -6.67 -36.24
CA MET A 1 42.57 -5.98 -35.18
C MET A 1 41.82 -4.70 -34.84
N ILE A 2 41.23 -4.63 -33.65
CA ILE A 2 40.49 -3.48 -33.10
C ILE A 2 40.98 -3.36 -31.64
N PRO A 3 41.37 -2.17 -31.15
CA PRO A 3 41.96 -2.02 -29.83
C PRO A 3 40.90 -2.09 -28.72
N PRO A 4 41.25 -2.57 -27.51
CA PRO A 4 40.35 -2.57 -26.36
C PRO A 4 40.34 -1.19 -25.70
N SER A 5 39.25 -0.44 -25.85
CA SER A 5 38.98 0.76 -25.06
C SER A 5 38.50 0.36 -23.66
N LEU A 6 39.37 0.57 -22.68
CA LEU A 6 39.09 0.47 -21.24
C LEU A 6 38.08 1.54 -20.82
N PHE A 7 36.90 1.12 -20.37
CA PHE A 7 35.99 1.97 -19.60
C PHE A 7 36.54 2.10 -18.17
N HIS A 8 37.17 3.23 -17.88
CA HIS A 8 37.60 3.61 -16.54
C HIS A 8 36.47 4.42 -15.87
N ILE A 9 35.58 3.76 -15.13
CA ILE A 9 34.60 4.47 -14.29
C ILE A 9 35.28 4.89 -12.99
N SER A 10 35.65 6.16 -12.92
CA SER A 10 36.19 6.80 -11.72
C SER A 10 35.06 7.06 -10.71
N ILE A 11 34.96 6.20 -9.69
CA ILE A 11 34.06 6.40 -8.53
C ILE A 11 34.84 7.13 -7.42
N LYS A 12 35.23 8.37 -7.68
CA LYS A 12 35.85 9.25 -6.67
C LYS A 12 35.09 10.57 -6.59
N SER A 13 33.86 10.56 -6.05
CA SER A 13 33.33 11.66 -5.22
C SER A 13 31.84 11.51 -4.91
N TRP A 14 31.41 10.48 -4.17
CA TRP A 14 30.08 10.51 -3.57
C TRP A 14 30.15 10.33 -2.04
N SER A 15 29.88 11.44 -1.37
CA SER A 15 29.37 11.61 0.00
C SER A 15 30.20 11.07 1.18
N ARG A 16 31.15 11.88 1.65
CA ARG A 16 31.71 11.83 3.01
C ARG A 16 30.85 12.57 4.07
N ARG A 17 29.60 12.96 3.77
CA ARG A 17 28.84 13.89 4.65
C ARG A 17 27.59 13.34 5.34
N VAL A 18 27.22 12.06 5.18
CA VAL A 18 26.02 11.51 5.84
C VAL A 18 26.32 10.58 7.03
N PHE A 19 27.59 10.23 7.29
CA PHE A 19 27.93 9.20 8.28
C PHE A 19 28.32 9.70 9.69
N CYS A 20 28.01 10.95 10.05
CA CYS A 20 28.52 11.55 11.31
C CYS A 20 27.49 11.92 12.39
N LEU A 21 26.26 11.39 12.37
CA LEU A 21 25.22 11.89 13.30
C LEU A 21 24.40 10.86 14.11
N CYS A 22 24.90 9.64 14.33
CA CYS A 22 24.21 8.69 15.23
C CYS A 22 25.07 8.00 16.31
N PHE A 23 26.33 8.41 16.54
CA PHE A 23 27.20 7.69 17.50
C PHE A 23 27.79 8.60 18.58
N ALA A 24 26.94 9.12 19.46
CA ALA A 24 27.42 9.89 20.62
C ALA A 24 26.48 9.77 21.83
N ARG A 25 26.31 8.57 22.39
CA ARG A 25 26.18 8.31 23.85
C ARG A 25 26.16 6.80 24.17
N ALA A 26 27.28 6.11 23.95
CA ALA A 26 27.44 4.74 24.45
C ALA A 26 28.11 4.78 25.84
N HIS A 27 27.44 4.20 26.83
CA HIS A 27 27.99 4.00 28.17
C HIS A 27 29.09 2.92 28.15
N PRO A 28 30.20 3.08 28.91
CA PRO A 28 31.43 2.28 28.74
C PRO A 28 31.44 0.86 29.34
N GLU A 29 30.32 0.30 29.82
CA GLU A 29 30.35 -0.93 30.65
C GLU A 29 30.15 -2.26 29.88
N HIS A 30 30.02 -2.26 28.54
CA HIS A 30 29.81 -3.51 27.77
C HIS A 30 30.63 -3.58 26.47
N ALA A 31 31.97 -3.62 26.59
CA ALA A 31 32.90 -3.66 25.46
C ALA A 31 33.19 -5.08 24.90
N VAL A 32 32.18 -5.96 24.79
CA VAL A 32 32.33 -7.31 24.17
C VAL A 32 31.27 -7.62 23.11
N TYR A 33 30.46 -6.64 22.70
CA TYR A 33 29.57 -6.75 21.54
C TYR A 33 29.99 -5.68 20.51
N SER A 34 30.15 -5.91 19.22
CA SER A 34 29.78 -7.05 18.38
C SER A 34 30.37 -6.79 16.98
N VAL A 35 31.42 -7.51 16.59
CA VAL A 35 31.90 -7.53 15.19
C VAL A 35 30.77 -7.99 14.25
N PHE A 36 29.81 -8.77 14.77
CA PHE A 36 28.61 -9.18 14.06
C PHE A 36 27.66 -8.02 13.68
N GLY A 37 27.60 -6.95 14.48
CA GLY A 37 26.73 -5.79 14.20
C GLY A 37 27.18 -5.00 12.97
N VAL A 38 28.50 -4.83 12.81
CA VAL A 38 29.08 -4.13 11.66
C VAL A 38 28.92 -4.95 10.37
N ILE A 39 29.07 -6.27 10.45
CA ILE A 39 28.87 -7.17 9.30
C ILE A 39 27.41 -7.19 8.84
N GLN A 40 26.44 -7.21 9.76
CA GLN A 40 25.01 -7.11 9.44
C GLN A 40 24.66 -5.80 8.71
N LEU A 41 25.21 -4.67 9.17
CA LEU A 41 24.97 -3.37 8.53
C LEU A 41 25.57 -3.31 7.11
N ILE A 42 26.78 -3.87 6.91
CA ILE A 42 27.43 -3.92 5.59
C ILE A 42 26.67 -4.82 4.61
N LEU A 43 26.18 -5.97 5.06
CA LEU A 43 25.36 -6.86 4.22
C LEU A 43 24.01 -6.23 3.86
N PHE A 44 23.40 -5.46 4.77
CA PHE A 44 22.16 -4.73 4.49
C PHE A 44 22.36 -3.62 3.45
N VAL A 45 23.45 -2.84 3.58
CA VAL A 45 23.78 -1.77 2.61
C VAL A 45 24.14 -2.35 1.24
N LEU A 46 24.90 -3.45 1.18
CA LEU A 46 25.25 -4.10 -0.09
C LEU A 46 24.04 -4.75 -0.75
N SER A 47 23.12 -5.35 0.03
CA SER A 47 21.86 -5.90 -0.49
C SER A 47 20.94 -4.80 -1.04
N TRP A 48 20.91 -3.62 -0.39
CA TRP A 48 20.15 -2.47 -0.89
C TRP A 48 20.74 -1.87 -2.18
N GLN A 49 22.08 -1.81 -2.28
CA GLN A 49 22.76 -1.17 -3.41
C GLN A 49 22.75 -2.01 -4.70
N VAL A 50 22.67 -3.34 -4.58
CA VAL A 50 22.47 -4.23 -5.75
C VAL A 50 21.06 -4.08 -6.32
N ASN A 51 20.05 -3.76 -5.50
CA ASN A 51 18.68 -3.55 -5.95
C ASN A 51 18.49 -2.23 -6.73
N LEU A 52 19.36 -1.23 -6.52
CA LEU A 52 19.29 0.06 -7.21
C LEU A 52 19.94 0.07 -8.60
N SER A 53 20.73 -0.96 -8.95
CA SER A 53 21.50 -0.99 -10.20
C SER A 53 20.79 -1.74 -11.35
N GLY A 54 19.60 -2.31 -11.11
CA GLY A 54 18.82 -3.08 -12.09
C GLY A 54 17.85 -2.26 -12.96
N SER A 55 17.75 -0.94 -12.78
CA SER A 55 16.77 -0.09 -13.48
C SER A 55 17.39 0.73 -14.62
N GLY A 56 18.26 0.09 -15.40
CA GLY A 56 18.76 0.61 -16.68
C GLY A 56 18.02 -0.02 -17.84
N ARG A 57 16.73 0.30 -18.03
CA ARG A 57 16.02 0.00 -19.29
C ARG A 57 15.44 1.29 -19.85
N GLY A 58 15.74 1.49 -21.14
CA GLY A 58 15.49 2.70 -21.90
C GLY A 58 14.12 3.30 -21.65
N LEU A 59 14.15 4.63 -21.49
CA LEU A 59 13.01 5.53 -21.58
C LEU A 59 12.33 5.34 -22.94
N THR A 60 11.43 4.37 -23.05
CA THR A 60 10.34 4.44 -24.01
C THR A 60 9.39 5.53 -23.52
N MET A 61 9.70 6.78 -23.86
CA MET A 61 8.83 7.96 -23.67
C MET A 61 7.62 7.93 -24.62
N GLY A 62 6.92 6.79 -24.65
CA GLY A 62 5.84 6.52 -25.60
C GLY A 62 4.74 5.65 -25.01
N ARG A 63 4.48 5.70 -23.69
CA ARG A 63 3.24 5.13 -23.14
C ARG A 63 2.16 6.20 -23.08
N MET A 64 1.81 6.72 -24.26
CA MET A 64 0.61 7.53 -24.44
C MET A 64 -0.59 6.57 -24.40
N SER A 65 -1.46 6.77 -23.42
CA SER A 65 -2.63 5.94 -23.09
C SER A 65 -2.27 4.63 -22.36
N ALA A 66 -2.57 4.59 -21.05
CA ALA A 66 -2.54 3.35 -20.27
C ALA A 66 -3.71 2.47 -20.71
N GLU A 67 -3.54 1.78 -21.84
CA GLU A 67 -4.43 0.71 -22.25
C GLU A 67 -4.52 -0.32 -21.12
N PRO A 68 -5.74 -0.78 -20.77
CA PRO A 68 -5.89 -1.80 -19.74
C PRO A 68 -5.06 -3.04 -20.08
N LEU A 69 -4.33 -3.55 -19.10
CA LEU A 69 -3.61 -4.81 -19.24
C LEU A 69 -4.59 -5.94 -19.50
N SER A 70 -4.23 -6.84 -20.41
CA SER A 70 -4.94 -8.11 -20.54
C SER A 70 -4.83 -8.92 -19.24
N PRO A 71 -5.75 -9.88 -18.96
CA PRO A 71 -5.68 -10.71 -17.76
C PRO A 71 -4.33 -11.44 -17.57
N ALA A 72 -3.73 -11.89 -18.67
CA ALA A 72 -2.42 -12.55 -18.65
C ALA A 72 -1.28 -11.60 -18.26
N GLU A 73 -1.28 -10.38 -18.81
CA GLU A 73 -0.29 -9.35 -18.48
C GLU A 73 -0.43 -8.86 -17.04
N ALA A 74 -1.68 -8.71 -16.56
CA ALA A 74 -1.97 -8.37 -15.18
C ALA A 74 -1.47 -9.46 -14.21
N GLY A 75 -1.69 -10.73 -14.54
CA GLY A 75 -1.15 -11.86 -13.78
C GLY A 75 0.38 -11.89 -13.75
N ALA A 76 1.02 -11.64 -14.90
CA ALA A 76 2.47 -11.56 -15.00
C ALA A 76 3.05 -10.38 -14.19
N LEU A 77 2.37 -9.23 -14.19
CA LEU A 77 2.74 -8.08 -13.34
C LEU A 77 2.71 -8.46 -11.86
N LEU A 78 1.63 -9.11 -11.40
CA LEU A 78 1.46 -9.56 -10.03
C LEU A 78 2.58 -10.52 -9.61
N ARG A 79 2.88 -11.50 -10.46
CA ARG A 79 3.96 -12.47 -10.24
C ARG A 79 5.32 -11.79 -10.08
N ARG A 80 5.66 -10.86 -10.99
CA ARG A 80 6.92 -10.10 -10.91
C ARG A 80 7.04 -9.32 -9.61
N ARG A 81 5.95 -8.68 -9.17
CA ARG A 81 5.90 -7.90 -7.91
C ARG A 81 6.06 -8.80 -6.68
N ARG A 82 5.43 -9.99 -6.69
CA ARG A 82 5.62 -11.00 -5.65
C ARG A 82 7.07 -11.49 -5.59
N GLU A 83 7.64 -11.86 -6.73
CA GLU A 83 9.03 -12.35 -6.82
C GLU A 83 10.04 -11.29 -6.38
N ALA A 84 9.84 -10.02 -6.75
CA ALA A 84 10.67 -8.90 -6.31
C ALA A 84 10.63 -8.68 -4.78
N ARG A 85 9.55 -9.11 -4.12
CA ARG A 85 9.39 -9.08 -2.66
C ARG A 85 9.94 -10.34 -1.97
N GLY A 86 10.43 -11.32 -2.75
CA GLY A 86 10.92 -12.60 -2.21
C GLY A 86 9.83 -13.46 -1.58
N LEU A 87 8.57 -13.25 -1.95
CA LEU A 87 7.43 -13.97 -1.36
C LEU A 87 7.08 -15.22 -2.19
N SER A 88 6.82 -16.34 -1.52
CA SER A 88 6.23 -17.52 -2.16
C SER A 88 4.72 -17.34 -2.37
N GLN A 89 4.12 -18.17 -3.23
CA GLN A 89 2.67 -18.12 -3.44
C GLN A 89 1.90 -18.52 -2.17
N GLU A 90 2.43 -19.46 -1.40
CA GLU A 90 1.88 -19.93 -0.12
C GLU A 90 1.91 -18.81 0.93
N GLN A 91 3.00 -18.04 1.00
CA GLN A 91 3.11 -16.91 1.92
C GLN A 91 2.08 -15.83 1.62
N VAL A 92 1.90 -15.47 0.34
CA VAL A 92 0.86 -14.52 -0.08
C VAL A 92 -0.54 -15.06 0.19
N ALA A 93 -0.77 -16.34 -0.10
CA ALA A 93 -2.06 -16.98 0.17
C ALA A 93 -2.41 -16.98 1.66
N ALA A 94 -1.45 -17.33 2.53
CA ALA A 94 -1.60 -17.30 3.97
C ALA A 94 -1.88 -15.88 4.49
N ALA A 95 -1.11 -14.88 4.02
CA ALA A 95 -1.29 -13.49 4.42
C ALA A 95 -2.68 -12.93 4.06
N LEU A 96 -3.28 -13.42 2.97
CA LEU A 96 -4.60 -12.99 2.51
C LEU A 96 -5.76 -13.88 3.01
N GLY A 97 -5.48 -14.87 3.85
CA GLY A 97 -6.48 -15.83 4.32
C GLY A 97 -7.07 -16.71 3.20
N LEU A 98 -6.33 -16.91 2.10
CA LEU A 98 -6.73 -17.82 1.03
C LEU A 98 -6.57 -19.27 1.50
N ARG A 99 -7.55 -20.12 1.21
CA ARG A 99 -7.50 -21.55 1.56
C ARG A 99 -6.42 -22.33 0.80
N SER A 100 -5.94 -21.81 -0.34
CA SER A 100 -4.97 -22.50 -1.19
C SER A 100 -4.22 -21.53 -2.10
N ALA A 101 -2.92 -21.79 -2.30
CA ALA A 101 -2.06 -21.07 -3.26
C ALA A 101 -2.49 -21.24 -4.72
N ASN A 102 -3.29 -22.27 -5.05
CA ASN A 102 -3.78 -22.51 -6.41
C ASN A 102 -4.59 -21.34 -6.96
N TYR A 103 -5.36 -20.66 -6.11
CA TYR A 103 -6.14 -19.50 -6.55
C TYR A 103 -5.22 -18.33 -6.95
N LEU A 104 -4.12 -18.11 -6.21
CA LEU A 104 -3.12 -17.11 -6.57
C LEU A 104 -2.42 -17.48 -7.88
N SER A 105 -2.09 -18.75 -8.09
CA SER A 105 -1.56 -19.24 -9.36
C SER A 105 -2.51 -18.96 -10.54
N TYR A 106 -3.83 -19.10 -10.36
CA TYR A 106 -4.80 -18.75 -11.38
C TYR A 106 -4.90 -17.24 -11.66
N LEU A 107 -4.66 -16.39 -10.67
CA LEU A 107 -4.53 -14.95 -10.87
C LEU A 107 -3.23 -14.62 -11.63
N GLU A 108 -2.10 -15.20 -11.23
CA GLU A 108 -0.78 -14.95 -11.85
C GLU A 108 -0.70 -15.45 -13.31
N THR A 109 -1.47 -16.46 -13.66
CA THR A 109 -1.56 -16.99 -15.03
C THR A 109 -2.65 -16.31 -15.87
N GLY A 110 -3.43 -15.40 -15.29
CA GLY A 110 -4.54 -14.72 -15.97
C GLY A 110 -5.78 -15.58 -16.24
N LYS A 111 -5.82 -16.82 -15.72
CA LYS A 111 -7.01 -17.70 -15.80
C LYS A 111 -8.21 -17.10 -15.07
N VAL A 112 -7.96 -16.35 -14.01
CA VAL A 112 -8.95 -15.53 -13.31
C VAL A 112 -8.62 -14.06 -13.56
N ASN A 113 -9.62 -13.28 -13.93
CA ASN A 113 -9.46 -11.85 -14.17
C ASN A 113 -9.17 -11.12 -12.85
N LEU A 114 -7.92 -10.67 -12.67
CA LEU A 114 -7.47 -9.96 -11.48
C LEU A 114 -8.26 -8.68 -11.20
N ALA A 115 -8.69 -7.95 -12.23
CA ALA A 115 -9.45 -6.70 -12.09
C ALA A 115 -10.82 -6.88 -11.43
N ARG A 116 -11.40 -8.09 -11.51
CA ARG A 116 -12.68 -8.44 -10.88
C ARG A 116 -12.52 -9.18 -9.55
N SER A 117 -11.29 -9.43 -9.13
CA SER A 117 -11.01 -10.15 -7.89
C SER A 117 -11.23 -9.25 -6.68
N LYS A 118 -11.97 -9.73 -5.69
CA LYS A 118 -12.10 -9.06 -4.38
C LYS A 118 -10.75 -8.92 -3.65
N TYR A 119 -9.75 -9.67 -4.07
CA TYR A 119 -8.41 -9.65 -3.46
C TYR A 119 -7.47 -8.62 -4.10
N LEU A 120 -7.89 -7.89 -5.14
CA LEU A 120 -7.03 -6.90 -5.81
C LEU A 120 -6.54 -5.81 -4.84
N GLY A 121 -7.43 -5.26 -4.00
CA GLY A 121 -7.06 -4.26 -2.99
C GLY A 121 -6.00 -4.78 -2.00
N PRO A 122 -6.29 -5.87 -1.27
CA PRO A 122 -5.32 -6.49 -0.36
C PRO A 122 -4.00 -6.92 -1.03
N LEU A 123 -4.05 -7.42 -2.28
CA LEU A 123 -2.84 -7.74 -3.05
C LEU A 123 -2.03 -6.50 -3.41
N ALA A 124 -2.70 -5.41 -3.78
CA ALA A 124 -2.06 -4.14 -4.11
C ALA A 124 -1.29 -3.59 -2.91
N GLU A 125 -1.88 -3.66 -1.72
CA GLU A 125 -1.24 -3.26 -0.47
C GLU A 125 -0.05 -4.17 -0.12
N LEU A 126 -0.26 -5.49 -0.05
CA LEU A 126 0.74 -6.48 0.34
C LEU A 126 1.98 -6.47 -0.57
N LEU A 127 1.75 -6.33 -1.89
CA LEU A 127 2.79 -6.33 -2.91
C LEU A 127 3.28 -4.93 -3.28
N SER A 128 2.77 -3.89 -2.60
CA SER A 128 3.12 -2.48 -2.83
C SER A 128 3.02 -2.09 -4.30
N LEU A 129 1.89 -2.43 -4.93
CA LEU A 129 1.58 -2.02 -6.30
C LEU A 129 1.42 -0.49 -6.34
N SER A 130 2.02 0.14 -7.36
CA SER A 130 1.83 1.58 -7.56
C SER A 130 0.40 1.88 -8.02
N ALA A 131 -0.03 3.13 -7.84
CA ALA A 131 -1.32 3.58 -8.37
C ALA A 131 -1.43 3.35 -9.89
N GLU A 132 -0.32 3.52 -10.62
CA GLU A 132 -0.22 3.23 -12.05
C GLU A 132 -0.44 1.74 -12.37
N ASP A 133 0.16 0.84 -11.59
CA ASP A 133 -0.02 -0.61 -11.76
C ASP A 133 -1.47 -1.01 -11.50
N VAL A 134 -2.06 -0.51 -10.42
CA VAL A 134 -3.47 -0.77 -10.08
C VAL A 134 -4.39 -0.24 -11.18
N GLN A 135 -4.11 0.96 -11.69
CA GLN A 135 -4.87 1.56 -12.79
C GLN A 135 -4.72 0.76 -14.10
N ALA A 136 -3.53 0.26 -14.38
CA ALA A 136 -3.27 -0.55 -15.57
C ALA A 136 -4.01 -1.90 -15.50
N VAL A 137 -4.09 -2.52 -14.32
CA VAL A 137 -4.84 -3.77 -14.09
C VAL A 137 -6.35 -3.53 -14.14
N ALA A 138 -6.83 -2.48 -13.47
CA ALA A 138 -8.24 -2.22 -13.30
C ALA A 138 -8.54 -0.72 -13.51
N PRO A 139 -8.69 -0.25 -14.76
CA PRO A 139 -8.94 1.17 -15.02
C PRO A 139 -10.26 1.65 -14.41
N ALA A 140 -11.23 0.75 -14.23
CA ALA A 140 -12.51 1.07 -13.58
C ALA A 140 -12.34 1.39 -12.08
N LEU A 141 -11.31 0.86 -11.41
CA LEU A 141 -11.00 1.16 -10.00
C LEU A 141 -10.46 2.59 -9.81
N ARG A 142 -10.04 3.27 -10.89
CA ARG A 142 -9.69 4.69 -10.87
C ARG A 142 -10.88 5.57 -10.39
N LEU A 143 -12.10 5.05 -10.47
CA LEU A 143 -13.32 5.74 -10.02
C LEU A 143 -13.58 5.60 -8.51
N SER A 144 -12.76 4.84 -7.77
CA SER A 144 -12.98 4.58 -6.34
C SER A 144 -11.90 5.14 -5.42
N LEU A 145 -10.81 5.69 -5.97
CA LEU A 145 -10.02 6.72 -5.28
C LEU A 145 -10.72 8.08 -5.41
N SER A 146 -12.05 8.07 -5.30
CA SER A 146 -12.75 9.29 -4.91
C SER A 146 -12.07 9.72 -3.61
N PRO A 147 -11.62 10.98 -3.47
CA PRO A 147 -11.18 11.47 -2.16
C PRO A 147 -12.21 11.00 -1.14
N ALA A 148 -11.74 10.46 -0.01
CA ALA A 148 -12.61 9.95 1.07
C ALA A 148 -13.84 10.86 1.12
N PRO A 149 -15.06 10.31 0.92
CA PRO A 149 -16.24 11.10 0.59
C PRO A 149 -16.26 12.31 1.50
N ASP A 150 -16.17 13.51 0.91
CA ASP A 150 -15.95 14.73 1.69
C ASP A 150 -17.01 14.78 2.78
N MET A 151 -16.55 14.64 4.02
CA MET A 151 -17.44 14.45 5.16
C MET A 151 -18.36 15.67 5.21
N PRO A 152 -19.70 15.48 5.13
CA PRO A 152 -20.64 16.59 5.17
C PRO A 152 -20.33 17.51 6.34
N ARG A 153 -20.35 18.82 6.10
CA ARG A 153 -19.98 19.81 7.12
C ARG A 153 -20.72 19.59 8.44
N ALA A 154 -22.04 19.37 8.38
CA ALA A 154 -22.87 19.12 9.56
C ALA A 154 -22.50 17.83 10.31
N LEU A 155 -22.03 16.78 9.61
CA LEU A 155 -21.52 15.56 10.24
C LEU A 155 -20.20 15.84 10.97
N ARG A 156 -19.33 16.66 10.37
CA ARG A 156 -18.06 17.07 11.01
C ARG A 156 -18.31 17.86 12.28
N GLU A 157 -19.24 18.81 12.23
CA GLU A 157 -19.70 19.58 13.39
C GLU A 157 -20.31 18.66 14.46
N ALA A 158 -21.10 17.65 14.08
CA ALA A 158 -21.64 16.66 15.01
C ALA A 158 -20.55 15.83 15.71
N VAL A 159 -19.50 15.42 14.99
CA VAL A 159 -18.36 14.68 15.56
C VAL A 159 -17.59 15.55 16.56
N GLU A 160 -17.42 16.84 16.26
CA GLU A 160 -16.75 17.79 17.14
C GLU A 160 -17.57 18.05 18.41
N GLU A 161 -18.86 18.35 18.27
CA GLU A 161 -19.74 18.73 19.38
C GLU A 161 -20.15 17.54 20.26
N TYR A 162 -20.49 16.39 19.65
CA TYR A 162 -21.04 15.24 20.36
C TYR A 162 -20.04 14.10 20.58
N GLY A 163 -18.83 14.19 20.00
CA GLY A 163 -17.83 13.12 20.06
C GLY A 163 -17.34 12.79 21.46
N ASP A 164 -17.35 13.72 22.41
CA ASP A 164 -16.98 13.43 23.80
C ASP A 164 -18.08 12.63 24.54
N LYS A 165 -19.36 12.86 24.21
CA LYS A 165 -20.50 12.12 24.77
C LYS A 165 -20.71 10.77 24.09
N PHE A 166 -20.35 10.67 22.81
CA PHE A 166 -20.46 9.47 22.00
C PHE A 166 -19.11 9.19 21.31
N PRO A 167 -18.13 8.59 22.03
CA PRO A 167 -16.79 8.34 21.50
C PRO A 167 -16.77 7.56 20.19
N GLU A 168 -17.78 6.71 19.94
CA GLU A 168 -17.88 5.96 18.68
C GLU A 168 -18.14 6.85 17.46
N LEU A 169 -18.62 8.10 17.63
CA LEU A 169 -18.70 9.06 16.51
C LEU A 169 -17.32 9.50 16.02
N ARG A 170 -16.28 9.39 16.86
CA ARG A 170 -14.90 9.69 16.45
C ARG A 170 -14.22 8.52 15.72
N ASP A 171 -14.88 7.35 15.67
CA ASP A 171 -14.38 6.20 14.92
C ASP A 171 -14.49 6.42 13.40
N PRO A 172 -13.40 6.24 12.63
CA PRO A 172 -13.41 6.44 11.18
C PRO A 172 -14.43 5.53 10.46
N GLY A 173 -14.63 4.30 10.94
CA GLY A 173 -15.58 3.36 10.34
C GLY A 173 -17.03 3.83 10.49
N TRP A 174 -17.39 4.40 11.65
CA TRP A 174 -18.68 5.06 11.84
C TRP A 174 -18.83 6.30 10.97
N GLN A 175 -17.80 7.14 10.88
CA GLN A 175 -17.83 8.35 10.05
C GLN A 175 -18.03 8.03 8.57
N GLU A 176 -17.32 7.03 8.04
CA GLU A 176 -17.50 6.55 6.67
C GLU A 176 -18.90 5.99 6.44
N THR A 177 -19.42 5.23 7.41
CA THR A 177 -20.78 4.65 7.34
C THR A 177 -21.84 5.75 7.30
N LEU A 178 -21.71 6.77 8.14
CA LEU A 178 -22.63 7.92 8.19
C LEU A 178 -22.53 8.77 6.92
N ALA A 179 -21.31 9.13 6.50
CA ALA A 179 -21.08 9.92 5.29
C ALA A 179 -21.54 9.20 4.01
N GLY A 180 -21.46 7.87 3.98
CA GLY A 180 -21.91 7.04 2.85
C GLY A 180 -23.43 6.83 2.76
N ALA A 181 -24.20 7.29 3.75
CA ALA A 181 -25.64 7.10 3.78
C ALA A 181 -26.34 7.86 2.63
N ARG A 182 -27.22 7.16 1.90
CA ARG A 182 -28.01 7.74 0.80
C ARG A 182 -29.43 8.04 1.28
N PHE A 183 -29.75 9.32 1.40
CA PHE A 183 -31.08 9.80 1.79
C PHE A 183 -31.93 10.09 0.55
N ARG A 184 -33.21 9.68 0.58
CA ARG A 184 -34.19 10.08 -0.44
C ARG A 184 -34.91 11.33 0.07
N GLY A 185 -34.59 12.50 -0.49
CA GLY A 185 -35.30 13.75 -0.19
C GLY A 185 -34.58 14.73 0.74
N GLY A 186 -33.25 14.82 0.66
CA GLY A 186 -32.44 15.64 1.55
C GLY A 186 -31.97 14.81 2.75
N GLY A 187 -30.67 14.86 3.04
CA GLY A 187 -30.09 14.19 4.20
C GLY A 187 -30.16 15.05 5.46
N PRO A 188 -29.59 14.58 6.58
CA PRO A 188 -29.38 15.38 7.77
C PRO A 188 -28.58 16.65 7.43
N GLU A 189 -29.15 17.82 7.72
CA GLU A 189 -28.55 19.12 7.40
C GLU A 189 -27.88 19.77 8.62
N THR A 190 -28.27 19.35 9.83
CA THR A 190 -27.76 19.90 11.10
C THR A 190 -26.97 18.87 11.89
N PRO A 191 -26.07 19.30 12.80
CA PRO A 191 -25.36 18.39 13.70
C PRO A 191 -26.31 17.49 14.53
N GLU A 192 -27.44 18.03 14.96
CA GLU A 192 -28.48 17.33 15.71
C GLU A 192 -29.13 16.23 14.87
N ASP A 193 -29.47 16.51 13.62
CA ASP A 193 -30.04 15.51 12.70
C ASP A 193 -29.07 14.34 12.50
N TRP A 194 -27.76 14.64 12.38
CA TRP A 194 -26.72 13.62 12.26
C TRP A 194 -26.59 12.78 13.53
N LEU A 195 -26.69 13.39 14.71
CA LEU A 195 -26.67 12.68 15.98
C LEU A 195 -27.89 11.74 16.11
N ASP A 196 -29.08 12.21 15.74
CA ASP A 196 -30.30 11.41 15.77
C ASP A 196 -30.24 10.25 14.76
N TYR A 197 -29.68 10.51 13.57
CA TYR A 197 -29.43 9.47 12.58
C TYR A 197 -28.41 8.43 13.06
N TYR A 198 -27.32 8.86 13.71
CA TYR A 198 -26.35 7.96 14.33
C TYR A 198 -27.00 7.07 15.39
N ARG A 199 -27.81 7.65 16.30
CA ARG A 199 -28.53 6.90 17.34
C ARG A 199 -29.50 5.89 16.73
N PHE A 200 -30.16 6.29 15.65
CA PHE A 200 -31.02 5.40 14.88
C PHE A 200 -30.23 4.21 14.32
N ILE A 201 -29.13 4.44 13.58
CA ILE A 201 -28.33 3.35 13.01
C ILE A 201 -27.73 2.47 14.10
N ARG A 202 -27.18 3.05 15.16
CA ARG A 202 -26.57 2.30 16.28
C ARG A 202 -27.54 1.30 16.92
N ARG A 203 -28.83 1.61 16.95
CA ARG A 203 -29.86 0.68 17.45
C ARG A 203 -30.00 -0.59 16.59
N TYR A 204 -29.75 -0.49 15.28
CA TYR A 204 -29.99 -1.58 14.33
C TYR A 204 -28.71 -2.25 13.83
N THR A 205 -27.57 -1.57 13.90
CA THR A 205 -26.26 -2.13 13.56
C THR A 205 -25.74 -2.90 14.77
N LYS A 206 -25.78 -4.23 14.73
CA LYS A 206 -25.01 -5.04 15.68
C LYS A 206 -23.53 -4.68 15.49
N PRO A 207 -22.76 -4.43 16.57
CA PRO A 207 -21.32 -4.23 16.43
C PRO A 207 -20.74 -5.41 15.66
N ARG A 208 -19.99 -5.12 14.59
CA ARG A 208 -19.11 -6.13 13.99
C ARG A 208 -18.22 -6.60 15.14
N ARG A 209 -18.35 -7.87 15.53
CA ARG A 209 -17.36 -8.47 16.41
C ARG A 209 -16.10 -8.58 15.58
N ASP A 210 -15.17 -7.67 15.82
CA ASP A 210 -13.80 -7.83 15.34
C ASP A 210 -13.27 -9.10 16.02
N GLY A 211 -13.10 -10.15 15.22
CA GLY A 211 -12.61 -11.46 15.63
C GLY A 211 -11.16 -11.64 15.26
#